data_AF-A0AAV5U7B5-F1
#
_entry.id   AF-A0AAV5U7B5-F1
#
_cell.length_a   1.000
_cell.length_b   1.000
_cell.length_c   1.000
_cell.angle_alpha   90.00
_cell.angle_beta   90.00
_cell.angle_gamma   90.00
#
_symmetry.space_group_name_H-M   'P 1'
#
loop_
_entity.id
_entity.type
_entity.pdbx_description
1 polymer ?
#
loop_
_entity_poly.entity_id
_entity_poly.type
_entity_poly.pdbx_seq_one_letter_code
_entity_poly.pdbx_strand_id
1 'polypeptide(L)'
;ITKIYVLLSTASETSHTPPNTIAISHDNVSQMSSKPVETKLWPLVDLMISIEYMKTFEFFHCLSHKDKLALARHSAMICAYLSLAYYSYENKSDVTLHPDGSNPHNGCVPVENQHERQLHHGNIQIMRDLDIDRKEYALLKVIIICNPG
;
A
#
# COMPACT_ATOMS: atom_id res chain seq x y z
N ILE A 1 -11.13 -0.44 19.23
CA ILE A 1 -9.87 0.14 19.79
C ILE A 1 -8.71 -0.85 19.67
N THR A 2 -8.84 -2.11 20.12
CA THR A 2 -7.79 -3.14 19.97
C THR A 2 -7.42 -3.47 18.51
N LYS A 3 -8.37 -3.39 17.56
CA LYS A 3 -8.13 -3.70 16.13
C LYS A 3 -7.29 -2.67 15.37
N ILE A 4 -7.25 -1.41 15.83
CA ILE A 4 -6.50 -0.32 15.16
C ILE A 4 -5.02 -0.35 15.57
N TYR A 5 -4.74 -0.75 16.81
CA TYR A 5 -3.37 -0.84 17.34
C TYR A 5 -2.47 -1.79 16.53
N VAL A 6 -3.03 -2.89 16.00
CA VAL A 6 -2.27 -3.87 15.23
C VAL A 6 -1.69 -3.28 13.94
N LEU A 7 -2.38 -2.31 13.32
CA LEU A 7 -1.93 -1.67 12.08
C LEU A 7 -0.84 -0.60 12.30
N LEU A 8 -0.78 0.01 13.49
CA LEU A 8 0.13 1.13 13.76
C LEU A 8 1.50 0.68 14.30
N SER A 9 1.61 -0.54 14.87
CA SER A 9 2.84 -1.01 15.52
C SER A 9 3.97 -1.46 14.58
N THR A 10 3.73 -1.64 13.28
CA THR A 10 4.73 -2.22 12.36
C THR A 10 5.63 -1.20 11.66
N ALA A 11 5.45 0.11 11.92
CA ALA A 11 6.09 1.18 11.15
C ALA A 11 7.45 1.68 11.67
N SER A 12 8.02 1.09 12.75
CA SER A 12 9.03 1.79 13.56
C SER A 12 10.44 1.20 13.65
N GLU A 13 10.88 0.24 12.83
CA GLU A 13 12.27 -0.26 12.97
C GLU A 13 13.07 -0.27 11.65
N THR A 14 14.19 0.45 11.71
CA THR A 14 15.14 0.76 10.63
C THR A 14 16.39 -0.11 10.67
N SER A 15 17.02 -0.24 9.50
CA SER A 15 18.48 -0.26 9.23
C SER A 15 19.33 -1.50 9.62
N HIS A 16 19.93 -2.20 8.65
CA HIS A 16 21.33 -1.99 8.19
C HIS A 16 21.88 -3.13 7.27
N THR A 17 22.55 -2.71 6.18
CA THR A 17 23.71 -3.27 5.40
C THR A 17 23.68 -4.65 4.72
N PRO A 18 24.24 -4.76 3.48
CA PRO A 18 24.82 -6.01 2.95
C PRO A 18 26.33 -5.89 2.65
N PRO A 19 27.09 -7.01 2.63
CA PRO A 19 28.38 -7.06 1.94
C PRO A 19 28.44 -8.12 0.83
N ASN A 20 29.03 -7.70 -0.30
CA ASN A 20 29.79 -8.48 -1.31
C ASN A 20 29.02 -9.63 -2.04
N THR A 21 29.34 -10.10 -3.26
CA THR A 21 30.64 -10.30 -3.92
C THR A 21 30.42 -10.76 -5.38
N ILE A 22 31.47 -10.65 -6.22
CA ILE A 22 31.85 -11.48 -7.40
C ILE A 22 31.32 -11.09 -8.79
N ALA A 23 32.28 -10.77 -9.65
CA ALA A 23 32.19 -10.65 -11.10
C ALA A 23 32.21 -12.02 -11.78
N ILE A 24 31.38 -12.20 -12.82
CA ILE A 24 31.52 -13.26 -13.82
C ILE A 24 31.34 -12.66 -15.22
N SER A 25 32.26 -13.07 -16.09
CA SER A 25 32.56 -12.61 -17.43
C SER A 25 31.50 -12.95 -18.48
N HIS A 26 31.41 -12.04 -19.45
CA HIS A 26 31.00 -12.18 -20.85
C HIS A 26 30.90 -13.60 -21.43
N ASP A 27 29.71 -13.98 -21.90
CA ASP A 27 29.39 -14.05 -23.34
C ASP A 27 27.96 -14.57 -23.57
N ASN A 28 27.16 -13.80 -24.33
CA ASN A 28 26.05 -14.20 -25.22
C ASN A 28 25.04 -13.04 -25.36
N VAL A 29 25.36 -12.07 -26.21
CA VAL A 29 24.43 -11.00 -26.63
C VAL A 29 23.47 -11.59 -27.66
N SER A 30 22.35 -12.13 -27.17
CA SER A 30 21.13 -12.21 -27.98
C SER A 30 20.34 -10.94 -27.74
N GLN A 31 20.15 -10.16 -28.80
CA GLN A 31 19.36 -8.93 -28.77
C GLN A 31 17.91 -9.23 -28.36
N MET A 32 17.59 -8.97 -27.10
CA MET A 32 16.23 -8.71 -26.65
C MET A 32 16.01 -7.21 -26.80
N SER A 33 15.15 -6.81 -27.73
CA SER A 33 14.65 -5.43 -27.80
C SER A 33 13.91 -5.14 -26.49
N SER A 34 14.62 -4.63 -25.49
CA SER A 34 14.02 -4.18 -24.25
C SER A 34 13.31 -2.87 -24.53
N LYS A 35 12.01 -2.97 -24.81
CA LYS A 35 11.12 -1.84 -24.53
C LYS A 35 11.42 -1.43 -23.09
N PRO A 36 11.66 -0.13 -22.80
CA PRO A 36 11.84 0.31 -21.43
C PRO A 36 10.63 -0.20 -20.66
N VAL A 37 10.89 -0.98 -19.60
CA VAL A 37 9.84 -1.38 -18.67
C VAL A 37 9.33 -0.07 -18.09
N GLU A 38 8.19 0.39 -18.58
CA GLU A 38 7.45 1.48 -17.95
C GLU A 38 6.99 0.95 -16.60
N THR A 39 7.86 1.06 -15.59
CA THR A 39 7.56 0.64 -14.24
C THR A 39 6.51 1.60 -13.70
N LYS A 40 5.24 1.25 -13.87
CA LYS A 40 4.13 2.02 -13.31
C LYS A 40 4.29 2.05 -11.79
N LEU A 41 4.40 3.26 -11.25
CA LEU A 41 4.61 3.47 -9.82
C LEU A 41 3.28 3.55 -9.08
N TRP A 42 2.52 2.44 -9.11
CA TRP A 42 1.20 2.35 -8.49
C TRP A 42 1.17 2.83 -7.02
N PRO A 43 2.14 2.49 -6.16
CA PRO A 43 2.14 2.99 -4.78
C PRO A 43 2.15 4.52 -4.67
N LEU A 44 2.83 5.23 -5.58
CA LEU A 44 2.83 6.69 -5.60
C LEU A 44 1.46 7.24 -6.04
N VAL A 45 0.86 6.63 -7.05
CA VAL A 45 -0.48 7.00 -7.52
C VAL A 45 -1.51 6.81 -6.41
N ASP A 46 -1.49 5.67 -5.73
CA ASP A 46 -2.41 5.37 -4.63
C ASP A 46 -2.22 6.34 -3.45
N LEU A 47 -0.97 6.74 -3.16
CA LEU A 47 -0.65 7.76 -2.16
C LEU A 47 -1.23 9.13 -2.55
N MET A 48 -1.05 9.56 -3.80
CA MET A 48 -1.59 10.83 -4.30
C MET A 48 -3.12 10.85 -4.25
N ILE A 49 -3.77 9.77 -4.72
CA ILE A 49 -5.23 9.62 -4.64
C ILE A 49 -5.70 9.68 -3.20
N SER A 50 -4.97 9.09 -2.26
CA SER A 50 -5.31 9.13 -0.83
C SER A 50 -5.22 10.53 -0.25
N ILE A 51 -4.24 11.34 -0.66
CA ILE A 51 -4.14 12.75 -0.27
C ILE A 51 -5.29 13.57 -0.86
N GLU A 52 -5.61 13.37 -2.15
CA GLU A 52 -6.76 14.06 -2.77
C GLU A 52 -8.08 13.66 -2.11
N TYR A 53 -8.23 12.39 -1.71
CA TYR A 53 -9.38 11.94 -0.92
C TYR A 53 -9.48 12.68 0.41
N MET A 54 -8.38 12.89 1.14
CA MET A 54 -8.40 13.66 2.38
C MET A 54 -8.85 15.10 2.18
N LYS A 55 -8.48 15.72 1.05
CA LYS A 55 -8.90 17.08 0.71
C LYS A 55 -10.41 17.18 0.45
N THR A 56 -11.13 16.07 0.28
CA THR A 56 -12.60 16.12 0.13
C THR A 56 -13.32 16.43 1.44
N PHE A 57 -12.65 16.32 2.59
CA PHE A 57 -13.25 16.60 3.89
C PHE A 57 -13.14 18.07 4.27
N GLU A 58 -14.24 18.67 4.74
CA GLU A 58 -14.27 20.06 5.18
C GLU A 58 -13.26 20.35 6.31
N PHE A 59 -13.12 19.43 7.27
CA PHE A 59 -12.16 19.60 8.36
C PHE A 59 -10.72 19.75 7.86
N PHE A 60 -10.36 19.10 6.74
CA PHE A 60 -9.02 19.20 6.16
C PHE A 60 -8.71 20.63 5.71
N HIS A 61 -9.72 21.36 5.22
CA HIS A 61 -9.56 22.75 4.81
C HIS A 61 -9.35 23.69 6.00
N CYS A 62 -9.97 23.38 7.15
CA CYS A 62 -9.87 24.15 8.39
C CYS A 62 -8.52 24.00 9.13
N LEU A 63 -7.74 22.97 8.81
CA LEU A 63 -6.43 22.73 9.43
C LEU A 63 -5.38 23.77 9.00
N SER A 64 -4.35 23.98 9.83
CA SER A 64 -3.16 24.72 9.42
C SER A 64 -2.36 23.94 8.37
N HIS A 65 -1.48 24.59 7.60
CA HIS A 65 -0.63 23.87 6.63
C HIS A 65 0.22 22.78 7.31
N LYS A 66 0.74 23.07 8.51
CA LYS A 66 1.52 22.13 9.31
C LYS A 66 0.69 20.90 9.70
N ASP A 67 -0.56 21.11 10.11
CA ASP A 67 -1.45 20.02 10.54
C ASP A 67 -1.94 19.20 9.34
N LYS A 68 -2.21 19.83 8.18
CA LYS A 68 -2.49 19.11 6.92
C LYS A 68 -1.34 18.18 6.55
N LEU A 69 -0.10 18.68 6.66
CA LEU A 69 1.09 17.88 6.36
C LEU A 69 1.26 16.73 7.34
N ALA A 70 1.08 16.98 8.65
CA ALA A 70 1.13 15.94 9.67
C ALA A 70 0.08 14.87 9.41
N LEU A 71 -1.18 15.27 9.23
CA LEU A 71 -2.29 14.37 8.92
C LEU A 71 -1.99 13.49 7.70
N ALA A 72 -1.58 14.09 6.58
CA ALA A 72 -1.26 13.36 5.36
C ALA A 72 -0.07 12.40 5.55
N ARG A 73 0.98 12.84 6.25
CA ARG A 73 2.17 12.02 6.52
C ARG A 73 1.84 10.74 7.29
N HIS A 74 0.91 10.82 8.24
CA HIS A 74 0.55 9.70 9.10
C HIS A 74 -0.50 8.77 8.50
N SER A 75 -1.48 9.31 7.75
CA SER A 75 -2.65 8.54 7.32
C SER A 75 -2.68 8.16 5.84
N ALA A 76 -1.93 8.83 4.97
CA ALA A 76 -2.13 8.70 3.51
C ALA A 76 -1.67 7.34 2.98
N MET A 77 -0.53 6.85 3.46
CA MET A 77 -0.03 5.53 3.07
C MET A 77 -0.94 4.40 3.56
N ILE A 78 -1.48 4.52 4.79
CA ILE A 78 -2.43 3.56 5.33
C ILE A 78 -3.73 3.56 4.50
N CYS A 79 -4.22 4.75 4.13
CA CYS A 79 -5.39 4.88 3.24
C CYS A 79 -5.14 4.30 1.84
N ALA A 80 -3.93 4.44 1.31
CA ALA A 80 -3.53 3.89 0.03
C ALA A 80 -3.60 2.35 0.07
N TYR A 81 -2.97 1.75 1.08
CA TYR A 81 -3.00 0.30 1.27
C TYR A 81 -4.41 -0.25 1.54
N LEU A 82 -5.21 0.46 2.33
CA LEU A 82 -6.60 0.07 2.56
C LEU A 82 -7.41 0.12 1.26
N SER A 83 -7.19 1.14 0.43
CA SER A 83 -7.88 1.27 -0.86
C SER A 83 -7.46 0.18 -1.84
N LEU A 84 -6.17 -0.17 -1.87
CA LEU A 84 -5.63 -1.23 -2.69
C LEU A 84 -6.15 -2.62 -2.29
N ALA A 85 -6.21 -2.89 -0.98
CA ALA A 85 -6.79 -4.13 -0.44
C ALA A 85 -8.28 -4.23 -0.78
N TYR A 86 -9.05 -3.14 -0.57
CA TYR A 86 -10.49 -3.13 -0.87
C TYR A 86 -10.78 -3.30 -2.37
N TYR A 87 -10.00 -2.63 -3.22
CA TYR A 87 -10.08 -2.82 -4.67
C TYR A 87 -9.84 -4.30 -5.06
N SER A 88 -8.85 -4.93 -4.46
CA SER A 88 -8.53 -6.34 -4.73
C SER A 88 -9.63 -7.28 -4.23
N TYR A 89 -10.18 -7.02 -3.05
CA TYR A 89 -11.32 -7.73 -2.47
C TYR A 89 -12.57 -7.67 -3.36
N GLU A 90 -12.96 -6.47 -3.81
CA GLU A 90 -14.12 -6.25 -4.70
C GLU A 90 -13.95 -6.98 -6.05
N ASN A 91 -12.71 -7.07 -6.54
CA ASN A 91 -12.35 -7.81 -7.75
C ASN A 91 -12.15 -9.32 -7.51
N LYS A 92 -12.50 -9.83 -6.31
CA LYS A 92 -12.38 -11.25 -5.92
C LYS A 92 -10.97 -11.81 -6.05
N SER A 93 -9.95 -10.95 -5.95
CA SER A 93 -8.55 -11.37 -5.92
C SER A 93 -8.14 -11.72 -4.49
N ASP A 94 -7.29 -12.73 -4.33
CA ASP A 94 -6.67 -13.12 -3.04
C ASP A 94 -5.31 -12.44 -2.81
N VAL A 95 -4.84 -11.68 -3.80
CA VAL A 95 -3.61 -10.90 -3.78
C VAL A 95 -3.89 -9.49 -4.27
N THR A 96 -3.05 -8.54 -3.88
CA THR A 96 -3.09 -7.19 -4.43
C THR A 96 -3.17 -7.20 -5.96
N LEU A 97 -4.13 -6.44 -6.47
CA LEU A 97 -4.38 -6.20 -7.88
C LEU A 97 -4.30 -4.71 -8.15
N HIS A 98 -3.54 -4.32 -9.16
CA HIS A 98 -3.52 -2.96 -9.67
C HIS A 98 -4.59 -2.74 -10.74
N PRO A 99 -4.99 -1.49 -11.02
CA PRO A 99 -6.05 -1.19 -11.99
C PRO A 99 -5.80 -1.66 -13.43
N ASP A 100 -4.55 -1.92 -13.80
CA ASP A 100 -4.18 -2.47 -15.10
C ASP A 100 -4.10 -4.01 -15.12
N GLY A 101 -4.48 -4.66 -14.03
CA GLY A 101 -4.43 -6.11 -13.85
C GLY A 101 -3.07 -6.65 -13.43
N SER A 102 -2.05 -5.80 -13.24
CA SER A 102 -0.76 -6.24 -12.70
C SER A 102 -0.82 -6.51 -11.21
N ASN A 103 0.14 -7.29 -10.70
CA ASN A 103 0.25 -7.64 -9.29
C ASN A 103 1.67 -7.37 -8.80
N PRO A 104 1.85 -6.87 -7.57
CA PRO A 104 3.16 -6.82 -6.93
C PRO A 104 3.81 -8.21 -6.94
N HIS A 105 5.12 -8.25 -7.20
CA HIS A 105 5.91 -9.49 -7.22
C HIS A 105 5.37 -10.58 -8.18
N ASN A 106 4.56 -10.21 -9.18
CA ASN A 106 3.82 -11.15 -10.04
C ASN A 106 2.95 -12.14 -9.24
N GLY A 107 2.46 -11.73 -8.06
CA GLY A 107 1.70 -12.57 -7.14
C GLY A 107 2.55 -13.47 -6.24
N CYS A 108 3.87 -13.53 -6.43
CA CYS A 108 4.79 -14.33 -5.64
C CYS A 108 5.39 -13.50 -4.49
N VAL A 109 4.57 -13.17 -3.50
CA VAL A 109 5.03 -12.42 -2.32
C VAL A 109 5.90 -13.34 -1.43
N PRO A 110 7.15 -12.97 -1.09
CA PRO A 110 8.05 -13.80 -0.29
C PRO A 110 7.44 -14.21 1.05
N VAL A 111 7.59 -15.49 1.43
CA VAL A 111 6.99 -16.04 2.66
C VAL A 111 7.63 -15.47 3.91
N GLU A 112 8.93 -15.18 3.82
CA GLU A 112 9.79 -14.67 4.89
C GLU A 112 9.43 -13.23 5.25
N ASN A 113 8.84 -12.47 4.31
CA ASN A 113 8.45 -11.09 4.55
C ASN A 113 7.00 -11.01 5.03
N GLN A 114 6.82 -11.17 6.34
CA GLN A 114 5.50 -11.12 6.97
C GLN A 114 4.76 -9.80 6.72
N HIS A 115 5.48 -8.69 6.64
CA HIS A 115 4.88 -7.38 6.39
C HIS A 115 4.28 -7.30 4.98
N GLU A 116 5.06 -7.66 3.96
CA GLU A 116 4.59 -7.70 2.57
C GLU A 116 3.44 -8.70 2.39
N ARG A 117 3.49 -9.86 3.07
CA ARG A 117 2.39 -10.81 3.06
C ARG A 117 1.12 -10.26 3.68
N GLN A 118 1.23 -9.57 4.82
CA GLN A 118 0.08 -8.94 5.45
C GLN A 118 -0.52 -7.87 4.52
N LEU A 119 0.34 -7.08 3.89
CA LEU A 119 -0.06 -6.02 2.99
C LEU A 119 -0.81 -6.55 1.75
N HIS A 120 -0.25 -7.59 1.12
CA HIS A 120 -0.72 -8.07 -0.17
C HIS A 120 -1.74 -9.20 -0.11
N HIS A 121 -1.86 -9.90 1.02
CA HIS A 121 -2.83 -10.99 1.22
C HIS A 121 -3.65 -10.80 2.48
N GLY A 122 -3.00 -10.54 3.62
CA GLY A 122 -3.64 -10.56 4.94
C GLY A 122 -4.79 -9.56 5.06
N ASN A 123 -4.62 -8.33 4.59
CA ASN A 123 -5.67 -7.31 4.66
C ASN A 123 -6.88 -7.66 3.78
N ILE A 124 -6.65 -8.27 2.62
CA ILE A 124 -7.71 -8.73 1.70
C ILE A 124 -8.49 -9.87 2.36
N GLN A 125 -7.77 -10.82 2.96
CA GLN A 125 -8.38 -11.92 3.69
C GLN A 125 -9.24 -11.40 4.85
N ILE A 126 -8.75 -10.43 5.63
CA ILE A 126 -9.53 -9.80 6.72
C ILE A 126 -10.81 -9.15 6.19
N MET A 127 -10.75 -8.45 5.04
CA MET A 127 -11.95 -7.87 4.43
C MET A 127 -12.95 -8.95 4.00
N ARG A 128 -12.45 -10.07 3.48
CA ARG A 128 -13.27 -11.22 3.07
C ARG A 128 -13.92 -11.91 4.27
N ASP A 129 -13.17 -12.15 5.33
CA ASP A 129 -13.64 -12.80 6.55
C ASP A 129 -14.70 -11.96 7.28
N LEU A 130 -14.59 -10.63 7.18
CA LEU A 130 -15.54 -9.68 7.77
C LEU A 130 -16.71 -9.32 6.84
N ASP A 131 -16.63 -9.71 5.56
CA ASP A 131 -17.57 -9.33 4.49
C ASP A 131 -17.81 -7.79 4.44
N ILE A 132 -16.72 -7.02 4.44
CA ILE A 132 -16.78 -5.56 4.51
C ILE A 132 -17.53 -4.98 3.31
N ASP A 133 -18.58 -4.21 3.59
CA ASP A 133 -19.28 -3.46 2.55
C ASP A 133 -18.63 -2.10 2.22
N ARG A 134 -19.08 -1.46 1.15
CA ARG A 134 -18.57 -0.15 0.71
C ARG A 134 -18.73 0.95 1.77
N LYS A 135 -19.80 0.93 2.57
CA LYS A 135 -20.06 1.95 3.59
C LYS A 135 -19.09 1.77 4.76
N GLU A 136 -18.89 0.53 5.21
CA GLU A 136 -17.95 0.17 6.25
C GLU A 136 -16.52 0.51 5.85
N TYR A 137 -16.12 0.20 4.61
CA TYR A 137 -14.84 0.63 4.04
C TYR A 137 -14.66 2.15 4.05
N ALA A 138 -15.67 2.91 3.60
CA ALA A 138 -15.61 4.37 3.58
C ALA A 138 -15.46 4.94 4.99
N LEU A 139 -16.21 4.43 5.96
CA LEU A 139 -16.11 4.82 7.38
C LEU A 139 -14.75 4.46 7.96
N LEU A 140 -14.20 3.28 7.64
CA LEU A 140 -12.88 2.86 8.11
C LEU A 140 -11.77 3.81 7.63
N LYS A 141 -11.82 4.28 6.37
CA LYS A 141 -10.89 5.31 5.89
C LYS A 141 -10.99 6.60 6.71
N VAL A 142 -12.20 7.04 7.02
CA VAL A 142 -12.40 8.25 7.82
C VAL A 142 -11.84 8.07 9.22
N ILE A 143 -12.06 6.92 9.86
CA ILE A 143 -11.48 6.61 11.18
C ILE A 143 -9.95 6.68 11.16
N ILE A 144 -9.31 6.12 10.13
CA ILE A 144 -7.85 6.16 9.96
C ILE A 144 -7.36 7.61 9.81
N ILE A 145 -8.06 8.43 9.03
CA ILE A 145 -7.69 9.84 8.82
C ILE A 145 -7.87 10.62 10.12
N CYS A 146 -8.99 10.46 10.82
CA CYS A 146 -9.31 11.24 12.01
C CYS A 146 -8.52 10.80 13.26
N ASN A 147 -7.80 9.68 13.21
CA ASN A 147 -6.93 9.22 14.29
C ASN A 147 -5.56 8.80 13.75
N PRO A 148 -4.73 9.77 13.33
CA PRO A 148 -3.47 9.50 12.65
C PRO A 148 -2.35 8.92 13.55
N GLY A 149 -2.57 8.78 14.87
CA GLY A 149 -1.56 8.32 15.82
C GLY A 149 -0.59 9.40 16.29
#